data_AF-A0A6H2A445-F1
#
_entry.id   AF-A0A6H2A445-F1
#
_cell.length_a   1.000
_cell.length_b   1.000
_cell.length_c   1.000
_cell.angle_alpha   90.00
_cell.angle_beta   90.00
_cell.angle_gamma   90.00
#
_symmetry.space_group_name_H-M   'P 1'
#
loop_
_entity.id
_entity.type
_entity.pdbx_description
1 polymer ?
#
loop_
_entity_poly.entity_id
_entity_poly.type
_entity_poly.pdbx_seq_one_letter_code
_entity_poly.pdbx_strand_id
1 'polypeptide(L)'
;MIKGDYEKLKDLAKYNVCFEHHTPLEVAWYGPEKCWVLRCDTCGYPDAITRQLSLTEEYRAGEPLPELIEDNIKKGIRRRAMQQGKQPTAVTFAGVPATDLATGELLSRETVVALVEYAKRYNLDPGRGHVVLMYSKPYITIDGYLWHARQTKVPYSLNARPMTTEEEKVYKIGVTDHGWLAEVSFTESGDKFNGIGIVTYDEMTARSSRDETKLRSPVVAAHPWQLAQKRSEWQALRRAFPIGETEEVQGEARD
;
A
#
# COMPACT_ATOMS: atom_id res chain seq x y z
N MET A 1 -31.19 20.12 -32.76
CA MET A 1 -31.87 19.06 -32.01
C MET A 1 -30.87 17.98 -31.61
N ILE A 2 -30.55 17.91 -30.32
CA ILE A 2 -29.61 16.93 -29.76
C ILE A 2 -30.37 15.67 -29.34
N LYS A 3 -29.98 14.51 -29.89
CA LYS A 3 -30.60 13.19 -29.68
C LYS A 3 -29.65 12.27 -28.90
N GLY A 4 -30.19 11.30 -28.16
CA GLY A 4 -29.35 10.33 -27.45
C GLY A 4 -30.13 9.40 -26.50
N ASP A 5 -29.39 8.63 -25.72
CA ASP A 5 -29.95 7.79 -24.65
C ASP A 5 -30.51 8.65 -23.52
N TYR A 6 -31.64 8.25 -22.93
CA TYR A 6 -32.30 9.01 -21.86
C TYR A 6 -31.35 9.39 -20.71
N GLU A 7 -30.59 8.43 -20.17
CA GLU A 7 -29.66 8.67 -19.06
C GLU A 7 -28.53 9.64 -19.44
N LYS A 8 -27.99 9.52 -20.66
CA LYS A 8 -26.94 10.44 -21.16
C LYS A 8 -27.48 11.86 -21.31
N LEU A 9 -28.70 12.00 -21.86
CA LEU A 9 -29.33 13.31 -22.01
C LEU A 9 -29.70 13.92 -20.65
N LYS A 10 -30.11 13.10 -19.68
CA LYS A 10 -30.40 13.54 -18.32
C LYS A 10 -29.16 14.05 -17.60
N ASP A 11 -28.03 13.35 -17.73
CA ASP A 11 -26.74 13.82 -17.22
C ASP A 11 -26.27 15.10 -17.92
N LEU A 12 -26.47 15.21 -19.23
CA LEU A 12 -26.17 16.44 -19.98
C LEU A 12 -27.05 17.61 -19.51
N ALA A 13 -28.35 17.40 -19.34
CA ALA A 13 -29.29 18.44 -18.89
C ALA A 13 -28.95 18.98 -17.48
N LYS A 14 -28.30 18.17 -16.64
CA LYS A 14 -27.93 18.56 -15.26
C LYS A 14 -26.86 19.64 -15.20
N TYR A 15 -25.94 19.67 -16.17
CA TYR A 15 -24.77 20.56 -16.16
C TYR A 15 -24.75 21.54 -17.33
N ASN A 16 -25.80 21.55 -18.17
CA ASN A 16 -25.84 22.39 -19.37
C ASN A 16 -27.20 23.09 -19.49
N VAL A 17 -27.16 24.28 -20.07
CA VAL A 17 -28.31 25.11 -20.41
C VAL A 17 -28.39 25.32 -21.92
N CYS A 18 -29.52 25.81 -22.42
CA CYS A 18 -29.65 26.24 -23.81
C CYS A 18 -28.62 27.33 -24.13
N PHE A 19 -27.90 27.21 -25.25
CA PHE A 19 -26.91 28.21 -25.67
C PHE A 19 -27.56 29.59 -25.94
N GLU A 20 -28.75 29.60 -26.53
CA GLU A 20 -29.43 30.85 -26.93
C GLU A 20 -30.19 31.53 -25.79
N HIS A 21 -30.86 30.74 -24.93
CA HIS A 21 -31.78 31.26 -23.92
C HIS A 21 -31.25 31.15 -22.49
N HIS A 22 -30.15 30.41 -22.28
CA HIS A 22 -29.57 30.12 -20.96
C HIS A 22 -30.56 29.51 -19.95
N THR A 23 -31.64 28.89 -20.44
CA THR A 23 -32.62 28.19 -19.59
C THR A 23 -32.23 26.73 -19.38
N PRO A 24 -32.66 26.12 -18.26
CA PRO A 24 -32.50 24.69 -18.02
C PRO A 24 -33.05 23.84 -19.18
N LEU A 25 -32.40 22.71 -19.42
CA LEU A 25 -32.82 21.75 -20.44
C LEU A 25 -33.62 20.62 -19.80
N GLU A 26 -34.63 20.13 -20.50
CA GLU A 26 -35.43 18.98 -20.11
C GLU A 26 -35.29 17.85 -21.14
N VAL A 27 -35.38 16.60 -20.69
CA VAL A 27 -35.36 15.45 -21.59
C VAL A 27 -36.80 15.11 -21.99
N ALA A 28 -37.08 15.15 -23.30
CA ALA A 28 -38.41 14.90 -23.85
C ALA A 28 -38.38 13.75 -24.89
N TRP A 29 -39.49 13.02 -25.01
CA TRP A 29 -39.67 12.01 -26.05
C TRP A 29 -40.16 12.65 -27.35
N TYR A 30 -39.43 12.46 -28.44
CA TYR A 30 -39.80 12.98 -29.76
C TYR A 30 -40.50 11.89 -30.59
N GLY A 31 -41.84 11.94 -30.59
CA GLY A 31 -42.70 10.95 -31.22
C GLY A 31 -42.40 10.62 -32.70
N PRO A 32 -42.16 11.62 -33.59
CA PRO A 32 -41.95 11.37 -35.02
C PRO A 32 -40.75 10.45 -35.31
N GLU A 33 -39.67 10.57 -34.55
CA GLU A 33 -38.46 9.76 -34.75
C GLU A 33 -38.26 8.67 -33.70
N LYS A 34 -39.20 8.55 -32.75
CA LYS A 34 -39.14 7.56 -31.65
C LYS A 34 -37.80 7.60 -30.89
N CYS A 35 -37.34 8.80 -30.52
CA CYS A 35 -36.08 8.99 -29.81
C CYS A 35 -36.21 10.01 -28.66
N TRP A 36 -35.25 10.02 -27.75
CA TRP A 36 -35.15 11.04 -26.69
C TRP A 36 -34.33 12.24 -27.18
N VAL A 37 -34.77 13.44 -26.80
CA VAL A 37 -34.15 14.72 -27.19
C VAL A 37 -34.06 15.68 -26.01
N LEU A 38 -33.10 16.61 -26.07
CA LEU A 38 -33.07 17.77 -25.18
C LEU A 38 -34.05 18.83 -25.68
N ARG A 39 -34.85 19.36 -24.76
CA ARG A 39 -35.84 20.39 -24.98
C ARG A 39 -35.53 21.61 -24.10
N CYS A 40 -35.56 22.77 -24.72
CA CYS A 40 -35.56 24.07 -24.07
C CYS A 40 -37.00 24.57 -23.98
N ASP A 41 -37.39 25.20 -22.87
CA ASP A 41 -38.75 25.72 -22.70
C ASP A 41 -39.09 26.82 -23.73
N THR A 42 -38.11 27.63 -24.10
CA THR A 42 -38.29 28.76 -25.05
C THR A 42 -38.17 28.37 -26.54
N CYS A 43 -37.06 27.76 -26.98
CA CYS A 43 -36.87 27.45 -28.42
C CYS A 43 -37.33 26.06 -28.86
N GLY A 44 -37.86 25.24 -27.95
CA GLY A 44 -38.20 23.85 -28.25
C GLY A 44 -36.94 22.99 -28.31
N TYR A 45 -36.25 22.89 -29.43
CA TYR A 45 -35.16 21.93 -29.62
C TYR A 45 -33.82 22.61 -29.93
N PRO A 46 -32.98 22.90 -28.92
CA PRO A 46 -31.72 23.59 -29.15
C PRO A 46 -30.78 22.80 -30.06
N ASP A 47 -30.00 23.54 -30.86
CA ASP A 47 -28.90 23.00 -31.67
C ASP A 47 -27.56 22.99 -30.92
N ALA A 48 -27.39 23.91 -29.95
CA ALA A 48 -26.21 24.02 -29.12
C ALA A 48 -26.57 24.16 -27.63
N ILE A 49 -25.69 23.67 -26.76
CA ILE A 49 -25.80 23.77 -25.31
C ILE A 49 -24.53 24.38 -24.73
N THR A 50 -24.67 25.08 -23.62
CA THR A 50 -23.54 25.67 -22.88
C THR A 50 -23.45 25.05 -21.50
N ARG A 51 -22.25 24.71 -21.06
CA ARG A 51 -22.01 24.22 -19.71
C ARG A 51 -22.32 25.32 -18.70
N GLN A 52 -23.22 25.03 -17.75
CA GLN A 52 -23.42 25.87 -16.59
C GLN A 52 -22.25 25.65 -15.63
N LEU A 53 -21.51 26.72 -15.35
CA LEU A 53 -20.43 26.66 -14.37
C LEU A 53 -21.02 26.46 -12.98
N SER A 54 -20.32 25.71 -12.13
CA SER A 54 -20.67 25.70 -10.70
C SER A 54 -20.31 27.05 -10.08
N LEU A 55 -21.01 27.46 -9.02
CA LEU A 55 -20.70 28.69 -8.27
C LEU A 55 -19.21 28.80 -7.87
N THR A 56 -18.54 27.66 -7.63
CA THR A 56 -17.10 27.63 -7.31
C THR A 56 -16.22 27.87 -8.55
N GLU A 57 -16.66 27.42 -9.73
CA GLU A 57 -15.98 27.70 -11.00
C GLU A 57 -16.21 29.14 -11.45
N GLU A 58 -17.43 29.68 -11.30
CA GLU A 58 -17.74 31.10 -11.52
C GLU A 58 -16.86 32.01 -10.63
N TYR A 59 -16.74 31.65 -9.35
CA TYR A 59 -15.84 32.34 -8.41
C TYR A 59 -14.37 32.31 -8.87
N ARG A 60 -13.91 31.19 -9.46
CA ARG A 60 -12.53 31.06 -9.97
C ARG A 60 -12.32 31.82 -11.29
N ALA A 61 -13.36 31.94 -12.11
CA ALA A 61 -13.35 32.71 -13.34
C ALA A 61 -13.37 34.24 -13.09
N GLY A 62 -13.64 34.65 -11.85
CA GLY A 62 -13.67 36.06 -11.44
C GLY A 62 -15.02 36.73 -11.67
N GLU A 63 -16.09 35.96 -11.84
CA GLU A 63 -17.43 36.52 -11.98
C GLU A 63 -17.95 37.06 -10.63
N PRO A 64 -18.65 38.21 -10.61
CA PRO A 64 -19.19 38.79 -9.39
C PRO A 64 -20.32 37.92 -8.85
N LEU A 65 -20.11 37.32 -7.67
CA LEU A 65 -21.11 36.53 -6.96
C LEU A 65 -21.68 37.33 -5.78
N PRO A 66 -22.91 37.03 -5.33
CA PRO A 66 -23.43 37.58 -4.08
C PRO A 66 -22.50 37.29 -2.89
N GLU A 67 -22.26 38.28 -2.02
CA GLU A 67 -21.29 38.19 -0.91
C GLU A 67 -21.47 36.93 -0.05
N LEU A 68 -22.72 36.56 0.22
CA LEU A 68 -23.05 35.40 1.06
C LEU A 68 -22.59 34.06 0.43
N ILE A 69 -22.63 33.96 -0.90
CA ILE A 69 -22.15 32.78 -1.64
C ILE A 69 -20.62 32.78 -1.67
N GLU A 70 -20.01 33.93 -1.95
CA GLU A 70 -18.56 34.11 -1.97
C GLU A 70 -17.92 33.70 -0.64
N ASP A 71 -18.51 34.15 0.48
CA ASP A 71 -18.07 33.81 1.83
C ASP A 71 -18.18 32.32 2.14
N ASN A 72 -19.24 31.67 1.67
CA ASN A 72 -19.40 30.23 1.83
C ASN A 72 -18.34 29.44 1.04
N ILE A 73 -18.03 29.87 -0.19
CA ILE A 73 -16.96 29.28 -1.00
C ILE A 73 -15.61 29.49 -0.32
N LYS A 74 -15.29 30.71 0.13
CA LYS A 74 -14.06 31.03 0.87
C LYS A 74 -13.93 30.19 2.15
N LYS A 75 -15.00 30.06 2.94
CA LYS A 75 -15.04 29.18 4.14
C LYS A 75 -14.79 27.73 3.77
N GLY A 76 -15.39 27.24 2.68
CA GLY A 76 -15.19 25.87 2.19
C GLY A 76 -13.75 25.60 1.72
N ILE A 77 -13.12 26.57 1.04
CA ILE A 77 -11.71 26.51 0.64
C ILE A 77 -10.80 26.52 1.88
N ARG A 78 -11.03 27.42 2.84
CA ARG A 78 -10.27 27.47 4.11
C ARG A 78 -10.39 26.16 4.89
N ARG A 79 -11.58 25.58 4.97
CA ARG A 79 -11.83 24.30 5.65
C ARG A 79 -11.06 23.15 4.98
N ARG A 80 -11.06 23.10 3.64
CA ARG A 80 -10.29 22.10 2.88
C ARG A 80 -8.79 22.28 3.06
N ALA A 81 -8.28 23.52 3.03
CA ALA A 81 -6.88 23.82 3.30
C ALA A 81 -6.47 23.41 4.73
N MET A 82 -7.32 23.66 5.73
CA MET A 82 -7.10 23.20 7.11
C MET A 82 -7.11 21.67 7.25
N GLN A 83 -7.91 20.97 6.45
CA GLN A 83 -7.92 19.50 6.42
C GLN A 83 -6.69 18.93 5.72
N GLN A 84 -6.21 19.55 4.64
CA GLN A 84 -4.98 19.15 3.95
C GLN A 84 -3.72 19.38 4.79
N GLY A 85 -3.73 20.37 5.70
CA GLY A 85 -2.66 20.59 6.67
C GLY A 85 -2.73 19.72 7.93
N LYS A 86 -3.78 18.92 8.09
CA LYS A 86 -3.92 18.02 9.24
C LYS A 86 -3.02 16.81 9.00
N GLN A 87 -1.83 16.82 9.59
CA GLN A 87 -0.99 15.63 9.61
C GLN A 87 -1.83 14.45 10.12
N PRO A 88 -1.74 13.27 9.47
CA PRO A 88 -2.47 12.11 9.93
C PRO A 88 -2.06 11.84 11.38
N THR A 89 -3.01 12.04 12.30
CA THR A 89 -2.83 11.63 13.69
C THR A 89 -2.53 10.15 13.69
N ALA A 90 -1.37 9.76 14.24
CA ALA A 90 -0.96 8.38 14.35
C ALA A 90 -2.08 7.57 14.99
N VAL A 91 -2.64 6.61 14.25
CA VAL A 91 -3.60 5.68 14.82
C VAL A 91 -2.81 4.60 15.53
N THR A 92 -2.72 4.71 16.85
CA THR A 92 -2.00 3.74 17.67
C THR A 92 -2.93 2.59 18.04
N PHE A 93 -2.79 1.45 17.34
CA PHE A 93 -3.18 0.17 17.91
C PHE A 93 -2.06 -0.27 18.87
N ALA A 94 -2.39 -0.68 20.09
CA ALA A 94 -1.39 -1.02 21.10
C ALA A 94 -0.42 -2.09 20.57
N GLY A 95 0.89 -1.76 20.55
CA GLY A 95 1.97 -2.64 20.10
C GLY A 95 2.22 -2.68 18.59
N VAL A 96 1.31 -2.16 17.74
CA VAL A 96 1.54 -2.16 16.29
C VAL A 96 2.35 -0.91 15.91
N PRO A 97 3.46 -1.05 15.15
CA PRO A 97 4.23 0.09 14.67
C PRO A 97 3.34 1.07 13.91
N ALA A 98 3.38 2.36 14.28
CA ALA A 98 2.62 3.42 13.60
C ALA A 98 3.29 3.89 12.30
N THR A 99 4.47 3.35 11.98
CA THR A 99 5.27 3.72 10.80
C THR A 99 5.73 2.49 10.04
N ASP A 100 5.91 2.63 8.73
CA ASP A 100 6.67 1.68 7.92
C ASP A 100 8.13 1.66 8.40
N LEU A 101 8.66 0.48 8.73
CA LEU A 101 10.00 0.37 9.29
C LEU A 101 11.12 0.68 8.29
N ALA A 102 10.84 0.60 6.99
CA ALA A 102 11.81 0.89 5.95
C ALA A 102 11.81 2.37 5.56
N THR A 103 10.64 3.00 5.39
CA THR A 103 10.54 4.40 4.94
C THR A 103 10.41 5.40 6.09
N GLY A 104 9.95 4.96 7.27
CA GLY A 104 9.60 5.82 8.39
C GLY A 104 8.31 6.62 8.18
N GLU A 105 7.57 6.35 7.10
CA GLU A 105 6.29 7.02 6.82
C GLU A 105 5.21 6.54 7.78
N LEU A 106 4.34 7.47 8.21
CA LEU A 106 3.21 7.14 9.06
C LEU A 106 2.20 6.26 8.31
N LEU A 107 1.77 5.20 8.97
CA LEU A 107 0.76 4.30 8.42
C LEU A 107 -0.62 4.92 8.53
N SER A 108 -1.40 4.80 7.45
CA SER A 108 -2.82 5.15 7.49
C SER A 108 -3.58 4.14 8.37
N ARG A 109 -4.74 4.56 8.91
CA ARG A 109 -5.61 3.68 9.69
C ARG A 109 -5.99 2.42 8.90
N GLU A 110 -6.30 2.58 7.62
CA GLU A 110 -6.69 1.51 6.71
C GLU A 110 -5.54 0.50 6.55
N THR A 111 -4.32 0.99 6.36
CA THR A 111 -3.11 0.15 6.29
C THR A 111 -2.89 -0.64 7.58
N VAL A 112 -3.06 -0.01 8.74
CA VAL A 112 -2.91 -0.70 10.04
C VAL A 112 -3.99 -1.76 10.22
N VAL A 113 -5.24 -1.48 9.87
CA VAL A 113 -6.33 -2.47 9.91
C VAL A 113 -6.03 -3.65 8.99
N ALA A 114 -5.60 -3.38 7.75
CA ALA A 114 -5.22 -4.43 6.80
C ALA A 114 -4.05 -5.29 7.31
N LEU A 115 -3.04 -4.68 7.94
CA LEU A 115 -1.92 -5.40 8.56
C LEU A 115 -2.39 -6.31 9.71
N VAL A 116 -3.32 -5.83 10.54
CA VAL A 116 -3.91 -6.61 11.63
C VAL A 116 -4.76 -7.77 11.09
N GLU A 117 -5.55 -7.55 10.05
CA GLU A 117 -6.32 -8.61 9.37
C GLU A 117 -5.41 -9.66 8.74
N TYR A 118 -4.34 -9.23 8.07
CA TYR A 118 -3.31 -10.12 7.54
C TYR A 118 -2.68 -10.98 8.64
N ALA A 119 -2.27 -10.36 9.75
CA ALA A 119 -1.67 -11.10 10.86
C ALA A 119 -2.65 -12.12 11.48
N LYS A 120 -3.92 -11.75 11.65
CA LYS A 120 -4.96 -12.65 12.15
C LYS A 120 -5.19 -13.86 11.24
N ARG A 121 -5.16 -13.68 9.92
CA ARG A 121 -5.33 -14.77 8.94
C ARG A 121 -4.32 -15.90 9.15
N TYR A 122 -3.09 -15.57 9.53
CA TYR A 122 -1.99 -16.52 9.73
C TYR A 122 -1.68 -16.79 11.22
N ASN A 123 -2.59 -16.43 12.13
CA ASN A 123 -2.42 -16.59 13.58
C ASN A 123 -1.13 -15.93 14.13
N LEU A 124 -0.80 -14.76 13.59
CA LEU A 124 0.33 -13.92 13.99
C LEU A 124 -0.14 -12.71 14.81
N ASP A 125 0.77 -12.15 15.61
CA ASP A 125 0.50 -11.01 16.48
C ASP A 125 1.36 -9.80 16.07
N PRO A 126 0.77 -8.77 15.43
CA PRO A 126 1.52 -7.59 15.03
C PRO A 126 1.95 -6.75 16.24
N GLY A 127 1.26 -6.88 17.39
CA GLY A 127 1.62 -6.22 18.64
C GLY A 127 2.89 -6.76 19.29
N ARG A 128 3.25 -8.01 18.97
CA ARG A 128 4.53 -8.64 19.34
C ARG A 128 5.61 -8.48 18.27
N GLY A 129 5.31 -7.78 17.17
CA GLY A 129 6.22 -7.63 16.04
C GLY A 129 6.37 -8.89 15.20
N HIS A 130 5.43 -9.85 15.23
CA HIS A 130 5.47 -11.01 14.33
C HIS A 130 5.31 -10.60 12.87
N VAL A 131 4.53 -9.55 12.62
CA VAL A 131 4.34 -8.93 11.31
C VAL A 131 4.54 -7.43 11.44
N VAL A 132 5.31 -6.87 10.52
CA VAL A 132 5.60 -5.44 10.41
C VAL A 132 5.36 -4.97 8.98
N LEU A 133 5.22 -3.67 8.77
CA LEU A 133 5.22 -3.12 7.41
C LEU A 133 6.63 -2.69 7.03
N MET A 134 7.11 -3.15 5.88
CA MET A 134 8.36 -2.69 5.27
C MET A 134 8.15 -2.47 3.77
N TYR A 135 8.53 -1.30 3.29
CA TYR A 135 8.37 -0.91 1.88
C TYR A 135 6.93 -1.07 1.38
N SER A 136 5.97 -0.67 2.23
CA SER A 136 4.53 -0.76 2.01
C SER A 136 4.00 -2.19 1.84
N LYS A 137 4.77 -3.21 2.25
CA LYS A 137 4.39 -4.62 2.19
C LYS A 137 4.42 -5.25 3.59
N PRO A 138 3.50 -6.17 3.91
CA PRO A 138 3.59 -6.95 5.13
C PRO A 138 4.85 -7.83 5.08
N TYR A 139 5.63 -7.79 6.15
CA TYR A 139 6.82 -8.58 6.33
C TYR A 139 6.70 -9.37 7.63
N ILE A 140 6.79 -10.70 7.53
CA ILE A 140 6.81 -11.60 8.68
C ILE A 140 8.22 -11.64 9.22
N THR A 141 8.41 -11.31 10.48
CA THR A 141 9.73 -11.31 11.13
C THR A 141 10.19 -12.72 11.47
N ILE A 142 11.46 -12.86 11.85
CA ILE A 142 11.99 -14.15 12.35
C ILE A 142 11.19 -14.64 13.56
N ASP A 143 10.78 -13.73 14.46
CA ASP A 143 9.95 -14.06 15.62
C ASP A 143 8.57 -14.56 15.20
N GLY A 144 8.00 -14.00 14.13
CA GLY A 144 6.76 -14.49 13.53
C GLY A 144 6.88 -15.92 13.01
N TYR A 145 7.97 -16.24 12.30
CA TYR A 145 8.23 -17.60 11.84
C TYR A 145 8.50 -18.59 12.97
N LEU A 146 9.27 -18.20 13.99
CA LEU A 146 9.52 -19.03 15.17
C LEU A 146 8.23 -19.28 15.96
N TRP A 147 7.36 -18.27 16.07
CA TRP A 147 6.04 -18.41 16.66
C TRP A 147 5.19 -19.41 15.89
N HIS A 148 5.09 -19.23 14.57
CA HIS A 148 4.32 -20.12 13.70
C HIS A 148 4.85 -21.56 13.75
N ALA A 149 6.17 -21.76 13.66
CA ALA A 149 6.80 -23.07 13.79
C ALA A 149 6.48 -23.76 15.14
N ARG A 150 6.35 -23.01 16.23
CA ARG A 150 5.90 -23.55 17.52
C ARG A 150 4.43 -23.97 17.51
N GLN A 151 3.58 -23.30 16.74
CA GLN A 151 2.16 -23.63 16.64
C GLN A 151 1.91 -24.93 15.87
N THR A 152 2.76 -25.29 14.91
CA THR A 152 2.61 -26.53 14.11
C THR A 152 2.88 -27.79 14.93
N LYS A 153 3.58 -27.67 16.07
CA LYS A 153 3.99 -28.77 16.95
C LYS A 153 4.88 -29.82 16.27
N VAL A 154 5.42 -29.53 15.09
CA VAL A 154 6.34 -30.42 14.38
C VAL A 154 7.75 -30.27 14.97
N PRO A 155 8.40 -31.36 15.42
CA PRO A 155 9.76 -31.29 15.96
C PRO A 155 10.80 -30.95 14.88
N TYR A 156 11.51 -29.84 15.06
CA TYR A 156 12.57 -29.40 14.16
C TYR A 156 13.83 -28.94 14.92
N SER A 157 14.97 -28.97 14.24
CA SER A 157 16.20 -28.30 14.70
C SER A 157 16.57 -27.17 13.73
N LEU A 158 17.08 -26.06 14.27
CA LEU A 158 17.58 -24.92 13.51
C LEU A 158 19.06 -24.74 13.87
N ASN A 159 19.93 -24.93 12.89
CA ASN A 159 21.36 -24.75 13.04
C ASN A 159 21.83 -23.64 12.11
N ALA A 160 22.49 -22.62 12.65
CA ALA A 160 23.07 -21.53 11.88
C ALA A 160 24.58 -21.44 12.12
N ARG A 161 25.35 -21.24 11.05
CA ARG A 161 26.81 -21.10 11.12
C ARG A 161 27.35 -20.15 10.05
N PRO A 162 28.53 -19.55 10.27
CA PRO A 162 29.27 -18.89 9.20
C PRO A 162 29.49 -19.85 8.03
N MET A 163 29.52 -19.30 6.81
CA MET A 163 29.92 -20.06 5.64
C MET A 163 31.40 -20.45 5.71
N THR A 164 31.75 -21.58 5.10
CA THR A 164 33.15 -21.94 4.88
C THR A 164 33.71 -21.23 3.66
N THR A 165 35.04 -21.13 3.55
CA THR A 165 35.71 -20.56 2.36
C THR A 165 35.37 -21.25 1.05
N GLU A 166 34.97 -22.52 1.08
CA GLU A 166 34.52 -23.25 -0.12
C GLU A 166 33.10 -22.83 -0.51
N GLU A 167 32.20 -22.72 0.46
CA GLU A 167 30.83 -22.25 0.26
C GLU A 167 30.79 -20.80 -0.22
N GLU A 168 31.62 -19.92 0.34
CA GLU A 168 31.77 -18.54 -0.11
C GLU A 168 32.16 -18.46 -1.59
N LYS A 169 33.07 -19.33 -2.04
CA LYS A 169 33.45 -19.43 -3.47
C LYS A 169 32.29 -19.92 -4.33
N VAL A 170 31.55 -20.93 -3.88
CA VAL A 170 30.39 -21.49 -4.60
C VAL A 170 29.29 -20.43 -4.75
N TYR A 171 28.98 -19.70 -3.68
CA TYR A 171 27.96 -18.66 -3.67
C TYR A 171 28.46 -17.30 -4.15
N LYS A 172 29.73 -17.19 -4.57
CA LYS A 172 30.39 -15.96 -5.05
C LYS A 172 30.27 -14.80 -4.06
N ILE A 173 30.45 -15.10 -2.77
CA ILE A 173 30.47 -14.11 -1.70
C ILE A 173 31.79 -13.34 -1.76
N GLY A 174 31.74 -12.00 -1.68
CA GLY A 174 32.93 -11.17 -1.70
C GLY A 174 33.81 -11.42 -0.48
N VAL A 175 35.13 -11.21 -0.61
CA VAL A 175 36.11 -11.41 0.48
C VAL A 175 35.82 -10.52 1.70
N THR A 176 35.17 -9.39 1.47
CA THR A 176 34.77 -8.41 2.48
C THR A 176 33.32 -8.57 2.94
N ASP A 177 32.58 -9.53 2.38
CA ASP A 177 31.18 -9.76 2.71
C ASP A 177 31.07 -10.83 3.81
N HIS A 178 29.95 -10.83 4.52
CA HIS A 178 29.67 -11.81 5.56
C HIS A 178 28.54 -12.75 5.11
N GLY A 179 28.87 -14.04 4.94
CA GLY A 179 27.93 -15.10 4.60
C GLY A 179 27.59 -16.01 5.78
N TRP A 180 26.31 -16.33 5.95
CA TRP A 180 25.79 -17.28 6.93
C TRP A 180 24.89 -18.30 6.25
N LEU A 181 24.97 -19.54 6.71
CA LEU A 181 24.11 -20.63 6.28
C LEU A 181 23.32 -21.14 7.49
N ALA A 182 22.01 -21.27 7.31
CA ALA A 182 21.13 -21.90 8.28
C ALA A 182 20.43 -23.11 7.65
N GLU A 183 20.30 -24.19 8.41
CA GLU A 183 19.56 -25.39 8.06
C GLU A 183 18.45 -25.61 9.09
N VAL A 184 17.21 -25.74 8.60
CA VAL A 184 16.11 -26.31 9.38
C VAL A 184 15.96 -27.77 8.98
N SER A 185 16.00 -28.68 9.95
CA SER A 185 15.79 -30.10 9.72
C SER A 185 14.61 -30.63 10.55
N PHE A 186 13.76 -31.42 9.90
CA PHE A 186 12.63 -32.08 10.56
C PHE A 186 13.05 -33.44 11.11
N THR A 187 12.75 -33.70 12.38
CA THR A 187 13.24 -34.91 13.07
C THR A 187 12.57 -36.17 12.53
N GLU A 188 11.30 -36.07 12.13
CA GLU A 188 10.48 -37.21 11.71
C GLU A 188 10.65 -37.54 10.22
N SER A 189 10.59 -36.54 9.35
CA SER A 189 10.72 -36.76 7.89
C SER A 189 12.17 -36.78 7.40
N GLY A 190 13.09 -36.18 8.16
CA GLY A 190 14.48 -35.98 7.73
C GLY A 190 14.65 -34.88 6.66
N ASP A 191 13.58 -34.19 6.29
CA ASP A 191 13.63 -33.09 5.31
C ASP A 191 14.48 -31.94 5.83
N LYS A 192 15.22 -31.30 4.92
CA LYS A 192 16.15 -30.21 5.23
C LYS A 192 15.92 -29.01 4.35
N PHE A 193 15.87 -27.84 4.96
CA PHE A 193 15.66 -26.56 4.29
C PHE A 193 16.78 -25.60 4.63
N ASN A 194 17.54 -25.20 3.62
CA ASN A 194 18.66 -24.29 3.76
C ASN A 194 18.24 -22.84 3.50
N GLY A 195 18.81 -21.90 4.24
CA GLY A 195 18.69 -20.47 4.06
C GLY A 195 20.06 -19.80 4.04
N ILE A 196 20.21 -18.79 3.19
CA ILE A 196 21.46 -18.07 3.01
C ILE A 196 21.27 -16.61 3.42
N GLY A 197 22.13 -16.11 4.28
CA GLY A 197 22.13 -14.72 4.69
C GLY A 197 23.46 -14.08 4.33
N ILE A 198 23.40 -12.96 3.63
CA ILE A 198 24.59 -12.24 3.17
C ILE A 198 24.45 -10.78 3.60
N VAL A 199 25.54 -10.19 4.06
CA VAL A 199 25.70 -8.75 4.26
C VAL A 199 26.91 -8.31 3.46
N THR A 200 26.70 -7.42 2.49
CA THR A 200 27.76 -6.97 1.59
C THR A 200 28.53 -5.79 2.17
N TYR A 201 29.76 -5.60 1.71
CA TYR A 201 30.59 -4.45 2.05
C TYR A 201 29.91 -3.11 1.74
N ASP A 202 29.20 -3.03 0.62
CA ASP A 202 28.42 -1.85 0.25
C ASP A 202 27.32 -1.56 1.27
N GLU A 203 26.68 -2.59 1.83
CA GLU A 203 25.66 -2.41 2.85
C GLU A 203 26.25 -1.93 4.18
N MET A 204 27.44 -2.43 4.53
CA MET A 204 28.17 -2.03 5.74
C MET A 204 28.70 -0.59 5.65
N THR A 205 29.08 -0.14 4.46
CA THR A 205 29.68 1.18 4.23
C THR A 205 28.73 2.23 3.69
N ALA A 206 27.49 1.85 3.35
CA ALA A 206 26.45 2.75 2.87
C ALA A 206 26.29 3.97 3.78
N ARG A 207 26.28 5.17 3.19
CA ARG A 207 26.06 6.45 3.87
C ARG A 207 24.58 6.82 3.92
N SER A 208 24.21 7.59 4.93
CA SER A 208 22.84 8.11 5.07
C SER A 208 22.57 9.15 3.98
N SER A 209 21.40 9.08 3.33
CA SER A 209 20.95 10.10 2.37
C SER A 209 20.63 11.45 3.02
N ARG A 210 20.46 11.49 4.35
CA ARG A 210 20.20 12.72 5.11
C ARG A 210 21.48 13.39 5.63
N ASP A 211 22.54 12.62 5.83
CA ASP A 211 23.81 13.08 6.40
C ASP A 211 24.94 12.16 5.94
N GLU A 212 25.71 12.59 4.94
CA GLU A 212 26.77 11.78 4.33
C GLU A 212 27.91 11.43 5.32
N THR A 213 28.04 12.17 6.41
CA THR A 213 29.05 11.88 7.44
C THR A 213 28.71 10.62 8.24
N LYS A 214 27.43 10.22 8.26
CA LYS A 214 26.92 9.08 9.03
C LYS A 214 26.69 7.86 8.15
N LEU A 215 26.89 6.68 8.74
CA LEU A 215 26.50 5.42 8.12
C LEU A 215 24.97 5.32 8.11
N ARG A 216 24.42 4.72 7.05
CA ARG A 216 22.99 4.43 6.90
C ARG A 216 22.49 3.51 8.00
N SER A 217 23.28 2.51 8.36
CA SER A 217 22.97 1.58 9.45
C SER A 217 24.23 1.26 10.27
N PRO A 218 24.50 2.04 11.34
CA PRO A 218 25.66 1.82 12.20
C PRO A 218 25.71 0.42 12.82
N VAL A 219 24.54 -0.16 13.14
CA VAL A 219 24.43 -1.51 13.71
C VAL A 219 24.89 -2.58 12.71
N VAL A 220 24.57 -2.41 11.43
CA VAL A 220 24.99 -3.35 10.39
C VAL A 220 26.50 -3.28 10.17
N ALA A 221 27.09 -2.09 10.25
CA ALA A 221 28.54 -1.94 10.17
C ALA A 221 29.25 -2.53 11.40
N ALA A 222 28.68 -2.40 12.60
CA ALA A 222 29.27 -2.91 13.84
C ALA A 222 29.14 -4.44 13.97
N HIS A 223 28.01 -5.00 13.54
CA HIS A 223 27.66 -6.41 13.73
C HIS A 223 27.08 -7.06 12.46
N PRO A 224 27.81 -7.05 11.33
CA PRO A 224 27.29 -7.56 10.05
C PRO A 224 26.94 -9.05 10.11
N TRP A 225 27.71 -9.83 10.88
CA TRP A 225 27.47 -11.25 11.08
C TRP A 225 26.11 -11.57 11.72
N GLN A 226 25.63 -10.74 12.65
CA GLN A 226 24.35 -10.96 13.31
C GLN A 226 23.19 -10.77 12.31
N LEU A 227 23.30 -9.79 11.41
CA LEU A 227 22.31 -9.58 10.37
C LEU A 227 22.36 -10.71 9.32
N ALA A 228 23.55 -11.14 8.90
CA ALA A 228 23.72 -12.28 8.02
C ALA A 228 23.09 -13.55 8.62
N GLN A 229 23.38 -13.84 9.90
CA GLN A 229 22.76 -14.94 10.63
C GLN A 229 21.23 -14.85 10.61
N LYS A 230 20.66 -13.72 11.04
CA LYS A 230 19.19 -13.54 11.06
C LYS A 230 18.54 -13.71 9.69
N ARG A 231 19.18 -13.21 8.62
CA ARG A 231 18.71 -13.40 7.24
C ARG A 231 18.73 -14.87 6.83
N SER A 232 19.79 -15.59 7.19
CA SER A 232 19.91 -17.03 6.89
C SER A 232 18.83 -17.83 7.60
N GLU A 233 18.62 -17.60 8.90
CA GLU A 233 17.60 -18.27 9.71
C GLU A 233 16.19 -17.96 9.21
N TRP A 234 15.92 -16.69 8.89
CA TRP A 234 14.64 -16.27 8.31
C TRP A 234 14.34 -16.98 6.99
N GLN A 235 15.32 -17.08 6.08
CA GLN A 235 15.13 -17.79 4.81
C GLN A 235 14.90 -19.29 5.01
N ALA A 236 15.64 -19.93 5.91
CA ALA A 236 15.50 -21.36 6.21
C ALA A 236 14.12 -21.65 6.80
N LEU A 237 13.71 -20.87 7.81
CA LEU A 237 12.40 -20.98 8.44
C LEU A 237 11.25 -20.72 7.45
N ARG A 238 11.36 -19.70 6.60
CA ARG A 238 10.34 -19.40 5.58
C ARG A 238 10.13 -20.56 4.60
N ARG A 239 11.17 -21.31 4.29
CA ARG A 239 11.09 -22.49 3.39
C ARG A 239 10.52 -23.71 4.11
N ALA A 240 10.92 -23.93 5.36
CA ALA A 240 10.45 -25.06 6.16
C ALA A 240 9.00 -24.89 6.65
N PHE A 241 8.60 -23.66 6.96
CA PHE A 241 7.30 -23.28 7.49
C PHE A 241 6.73 -22.12 6.68
N PRO A 242 6.24 -22.37 5.45
CA PRO A 242 5.68 -21.31 4.62
C PRO A 242 4.42 -20.74 5.26
N ILE A 243 4.29 -19.42 5.16
CA ILE A 243 3.11 -18.66 5.59
C ILE A 243 2.67 -17.83 4.39
N GLY A 244 1.36 -17.75 4.10
CA GLY A 244 0.84 -16.99 2.96
C GLY A 244 0.29 -17.88 1.85
N GLU A 245 0.27 -17.36 0.62
CA GLU A 245 -0.11 -18.11 -0.60
C GLU A 245 0.71 -19.40 -0.76
N THR A 246 1.97 -19.40 -0.30
CA THR A 246 2.82 -20.60 -0.28
C THR A 246 2.37 -21.69 0.70
N GLU A 247 1.63 -21.35 1.74
CA GLU A 247 1.03 -22.32 2.67
C GLU A 247 -0.17 -23.02 2.01
N GLU A 248 -1.00 -22.26 1.30
CA GLU A 248 -2.17 -22.76 0.57
C GLU A 248 -1.78 -23.76 -0.53
N VAL A 249 -0.71 -23.48 -1.29
CA VAL A 249 -0.19 -24.37 -2.34
C VAL A 249 0.43 -25.66 -1.79
N GLN A 250 1.05 -25.63 -0.60
CA GLN A 250 1.62 -26.84 0.01
C GLN A 250 0.57 -27.71 0.71
N GLY A 251 -0.52 -27.13 1.19
CA GLY A 251 -1.67 -27.88 1.73
C GLY A 251 -2.28 -28.80 0.68
N GLU A 252 -2.46 -28.30 -0.55
CA GLU A 252 -3.02 -29.08 -1.68
C GLU A 252 -2.12 -30.23 -2.16
N ALA A 253 -0.82 -30.18 -1.88
CA ALA A 253 0.14 -31.21 -2.30
C ALA A 253 0.36 -32.32 -1.26
N ARG A 254 -0.18 -32.15 -0.04
CA ARG A 254 -0.02 -33.09 1.08
C ARG A 254 -1.30 -33.87 1.43
N ASP A 255 -2.43 -33.52 0.81
CA ASP A 255 -3.69 -34.28 0.82
C ASP A 255 -3.78 -35.21 -0.41
#